data_AF-A0A8S0UKI5-F1
#
_entry.id   AF-A0A8S0UKI5-F1
#
_cell.length_a   1.000
_cell.length_b   1.000
_cell.length_c   1.000
_cell.angle_alpha   90.00
_cell.angle_beta   90.00
_cell.angle_gamma   90.00
#
_symmetry.space_group_name_H-M   'P 1'
#
loop_
_entity.id
_entity.type
_entity.pdbx_description
1 polymer ?
#
loop_
_entity_poly.entity_id
_entity_poly.type
_entity_poly.pdbx_seq_one_letter_code
_entity_poly.pdbx_strand_id
1 'polypeptide(L)'
;MMLRILFHVLILLRIEAALVDRTFLQNAKAKGAVCLDGSPPVYHLDRGSGIGINNWLVHIEGGGWCNNVPSCLVRKNSKQGSSKDMAKQLNFSGILSSESQFNPDFHNWNRIKIRYCDCASFTGDVETATKLYFRGARIFLAVMEELLEKGMKNAENAILSGCSAGGLTSILHCDNYRALIPESAKVKCISDAGYFINAKSIFGASYVEDFYNGVVTTHGATKNLPLSCTSKEKPGLCFFPQNIVQQIQTPLFIINSAYDSWQINNTLVPPLSDPNNT
;
A
#
# COMPACT_ATOMS: atom_id res chain seq x y z
N MET A 1 -5.69 -45.67 -45.96
CA MET A 1 -6.26 -44.34 -45.63
C MET A 1 -6.05 -44.12 -44.13
N MET A 2 -5.10 -43.26 -43.76
CA MET A 2 -4.57 -43.11 -42.40
C MET A 2 -5.62 -42.57 -41.41
N LEU A 3 -5.79 -43.27 -40.28
CA LEU A 3 -6.54 -42.80 -39.13
C LEU A 3 -5.59 -41.91 -38.29
N ARG A 4 -5.77 -40.58 -38.35
CA ARG A 4 -5.01 -39.63 -37.53
C ARG A 4 -5.67 -39.50 -36.15
N ILE A 5 -4.99 -40.00 -35.11
CA ILE A 5 -5.34 -39.77 -33.72
C ILE A 5 -4.86 -38.36 -33.35
N LEU A 6 -5.80 -37.46 -33.05
CA LEU A 6 -5.51 -36.14 -32.47
C LEU A 6 -5.30 -36.30 -30.95
N PHE A 7 -4.05 -36.29 -30.50
CA PHE A 7 -3.74 -36.11 -29.08
C PHE A 7 -3.97 -34.63 -28.73
N HIS A 8 -5.08 -34.33 -28.06
CA HIS A 8 -5.28 -33.04 -27.39
C HIS A 8 -4.47 -33.05 -26.10
N VAL A 9 -3.30 -32.42 -26.14
CA VAL A 9 -2.56 -32.06 -24.92
C VAL A 9 -3.36 -30.98 -24.21
N LEU A 10 -4.13 -31.39 -23.19
CA LEU A 10 -4.66 -30.47 -22.18
C LEU A 10 -3.45 -29.91 -21.41
N ILE A 11 -2.94 -28.76 -21.83
CA ILE A 11 -2.08 -27.95 -20.99
C ILE A 11 -2.95 -27.50 -19.83
N LEU A 12 -2.84 -28.20 -18.69
CA LEU A 12 -3.32 -27.71 -17.42
C LEU A 12 -2.56 -26.41 -17.15
N LEU A 13 -3.19 -25.27 -17.44
CA LEU A 13 -2.81 -24.01 -16.83
C LEU A 13 -2.88 -24.26 -15.32
N ARG A 14 -1.72 -24.44 -14.68
CA ARG A 14 -1.66 -24.48 -13.22
C ARG A 14 -2.26 -23.16 -12.75
N ILE A 15 -3.39 -23.25 -12.08
CA ILE A 15 -4.07 -22.09 -11.54
C ILE A 15 -3.10 -21.46 -10.55
N GLU A 16 -2.69 -20.25 -10.92
CA GLU A 16 -1.86 -19.34 -10.16
C GLU A 16 -2.52 -19.13 -8.81
N ALA A 17 -1.81 -19.52 -7.76
CA ALA A 17 -1.93 -18.98 -6.42
C ALA A 17 -2.91 -19.62 -5.41
N ALA A 18 -2.46 -19.51 -4.17
CA ALA A 18 -3.17 -19.94 -2.98
C ALA A 18 -4.16 -18.84 -2.57
N LEU A 19 -5.40 -19.25 -2.32
CA LEU A 19 -6.41 -18.39 -1.72
C LEU A 19 -6.09 -18.20 -0.24
N VAL A 20 -5.82 -16.96 0.15
CA VAL A 20 -5.50 -16.59 1.53
C VAL A 20 -6.70 -15.86 2.14
N ASP A 21 -7.21 -16.39 3.24
CA ASP A 21 -8.35 -15.81 3.96
C ASP A 21 -8.01 -14.43 4.55
N ARG A 22 -9.01 -13.55 4.56
CA ARG A 22 -8.91 -12.27 5.27
C ARG A 22 -8.96 -12.50 6.77
N THR A 23 -8.14 -11.77 7.49
CA THR A 23 -8.16 -11.65 8.94
C THR A 23 -8.54 -10.23 9.30
N PHE A 24 -9.53 -10.06 10.17
CA PHE A 24 -9.84 -8.76 10.77
C PHE A 24 -8.81 -8.46 11.86
N LEU A 25 -8.31 -7.22 11.83
CA LEU A 25 -7.37 -6.72 12.83
C LEU A 25 -8.05 -6.71 14.20
N GLN A 26 -7.48 -7.46 15.15
CA GLN A 26 -8.06 -7.61 16.48
C GLN A 26 -7.88 -6.32 17.28
N ASN A 27 -8.88 -5.99 18.09
CA ASN A 27 -8.91 -4.78 18.93
C ASN A 27 -8.71 -3.45 18.17
N ALA A 28 -8.76 -3.46 16.83
CA ALA A 28 -8.64 -2.30 15.94
C ALA A 28 -9.50 -1.11 16.40
N LYS A 29 -10.78 -1.36 16.70
CA LYS A 29 -11.72 -0.33 17.15
C LYS A 29 -11.32 0.30 18.49
N ALA A 30 -10.84 -0.50 19.45
CA ALA A 30 -10.38 0.00 20.74
C ALA A 30 -9.13 0.89 20.59
N LYS A 31 -8.29 0.60 19.59
CA LYS A 31 -7.13 1.44 19.22
C LYS A 31 -7.52 2.65 18.33
N GLY A 32 -8.79 2.78 17.95
CA GLY A 32 -9.26 3.78 16.97
C GLY A 32 -8.69 3.58 15.57
N ALA A 33 -8.13 2.40 15.28
CA ALA A 33 -7.61 2.00 13.98
C ALA A 33 -8.76 1.43 13.14
N VAL A 34 -9.48 2.28 12.42
CA VAL A 34 -10.67 1.89 11.64
C VAL A 34 -10.60 2.44 10.22
N CYS A 35 -11.19 1.72 9.27
CA CYS A 35 -11.34 2.19 7.88
C CYS A 35 -12.21 3.45 7.81
N LEU A 36 -12.29 4.09 6.64
CA LEU A 36 -13.09 5.31 6.42
C LEU A 36 -14.54 5.20 6.94
N ASP A 37 -15.16 4.03 6.85
CA ASP A 37 -16.53 3.77 7.33
C ASP A 37 -16.65 3.35 8.81
N GLY A 38 -15.53 3.23 9.53
CA GLY A 38 -15.48 2.77 10.93
C GLY A 38 -15.41 1.25 11.09
N SER A 39 -15.35 0.49 9.99
CA SER A 39 -15.12 -0.96 10.04
C SER A 39 -13.68 -1.29 10.47
N PRO A 40 -13.44 -2.44 11.11
CA PRO A 40 -12.08 -2.85 11.44
C PRO A 40 -11.29 -3.17 10.15
N PRO A 41 -10.02 -2.75 10.05
CA PRO A 41 -9.15 -3.09 8.93
C PRO A 41 -8.94 -4.59 8.82
N VAL A 42 -8.50 -5.04 7.64
CA VAL A 42 -8.21 -6.45 7.38
C VAL A 42 -6.85 -6.59 6.70
N TYR A 43 -6.23 -7.75 6.91
CA TYR A 43 -5.03 -8.18 6.20
C TYR A 43 -5.15 -9.68 5.86
N HIS A 44 -4.32 -10.15 4.96
CA HIS A 44 -4.21 -11.57 4.59
C HIS A 44 -2.80 -12.04 4.97
N LEU A 45 -2.67 -13.22 5.55
CA LEU A 45 -1.39 -13.76 6.01
C LEU A 45 -1.26 -15.22 5.58
N ASP A 46 -0.23 -15.49 4.79
CA ASP A 46 0.25 -16.82 4.47
C ASP A 46 1.55 -17.06 5.25
N ARG A 47 1.63 -18.18 5.97
CA ARG A 47 2.71 -18.42 6.93
C ARG A 47 3.96 -18.94 6.23
N GLY A 48 5.11 -18.46 6.72
CA GLY A 48 6.41 -18.93 6.25
C GLY A 48 6.69 -20.37 6.66
N SER A 49 7.63 -21.02 5.96
CA SER A 49 8.01 -22.40 6.16
C SER A 49 9.52 -22.61 6.03
N GLY A 50 10.03 -23.68 6.63
CA GLY A 50 11.46 -24.01 6.61
C GLY A 50 12.34 -22.84 7.07
N ILE A 51 13.35 -22.52 6.27
CA ILE A 51 14.29 -21.42 6.53
C ILE A 51 13.65 -20.02 6.45
N GLY A 52 12.42 -19.90 5.91
CA GLY A 52 11.70 -18.63 5.76
C GLY A 52 10.81 -18.26 6.94
N ILE A 53 10.72 -19.09 7.98
CA ILE A 53 9.76 -18.89 9.09
C ILE A 53 10.00 -17.60 9.90
N ASN A 54 11.25 -17.11 9.94
CA ASN A 54 11.61 -15.84 10.58
C ASN A 54 11.75 -14.68 9.58
N ASN A 55 11.36 -14.88 8.32
CA ASN A 55 11.42 -13.84 7.31
C ASN A 55 10.02 -13.34 6.96
N TRP A 56 9.87 -12.02 6.78
CA TRP A 56 8.58 -11.36 6.71
C TRP A 56 8.52 -10.41 5.51
N LEU A 57 7.51 -10.60 4.66
CA LEU A 57 7.17 -9.71 3.56
C LEU A 57 5.79 -9.10 3.81
N VAL A 58 5.77 -7.85 4.23
CA VAL A 58 4.55 -7.07 4.42
C VAL A 58 4.28 -6.27 3.16
N HIS A 59 3.15 -6.50 2.50
CA HIS A 59 2.77 -5.83 1.26
C HIS A 59 1.51 -4.98 1.44
N ILE A 60 1.62 -3.69 1.15
CA ILE A 60 0.52 -2.73 1.25
C ILE A 60 -0.23 -2.66 -0.09
N GLU A 61 -1.52 -2.93 -0.06
CA GLU A 61 -2.39 -2.75 -1.22
C GLU A 61 -2.42 -1.27 -1.68
N GLY A 62 -2.49 -1.05 -2.99
CA GLY A 62 -2.69 0.28 -3.56
C GLY A 62 -4.17 0.65 -3.69
N GLY A 63 -4.43 1.79 -4.33
CA GLY A 63 -5.80 2.21 -4.64
C GLY A 63 -6.01 3.71 -4.76
N GLY A 64 -4.99 4.53 -4.95
CA GLY A 64 -5.13 5.99 -5.05
C GLY A 64 -5.63 6.66 -3.77
N TRP A 65 -6.04 7.92 -3.84
CA TRP A 65 -6.39 8.74 -2.67
C TRP A 65 -7.74 9.45 -2.80
N CYS A 66 -8.22 10.04 -1.72
CA CYS A 66 -9.27 11.05 -1.75
C CYS A 66 -8.74 12.31 -1.07
N ASN A 67 -8.95 13.48 -1.68
CA ASN A 67 -8.28 14.73 -1.31
C ASN A 67 -9.23 15.79 -0.71
N ASN A 68 -10.49 15.44 -0.47
CA ASN A 68 -11.49 16.26 0.19
C ASN A 68 -12.64 15.40 0.73
N VAL A 69 -13.48 15.97 1.60
CA VAL A 69 -14.60 15.23 2.22
C VAL A 69 -15.55 14.61 1.17
N PRO A 70 -16.01 15.31 0.11
CA PRO A 70 -16.86 14.71 -0.90
C PRO A 70 -16.24 13.50 -1.60
N SER A 71 -14.98 13.60 -2.05
CA SER A 71 -14.28 12.48 -2.71
C SER A 71 -14.08 11.29 -1.76
N CYS A 72 -13.86 11.54 -0.47
CA CYS A 72 -13.74 10.47 0.53
C CYS A 72 -15.09 9.80 0.86
N LEU A 73 -16.21 10.54 0.85
CA LEU A 73 -17.55 9.97 1.03
C LEU A 73 -17.90 8.98 -0.07
N VAL A 74 -17.51 9.25 -1.32
CA VAL A 74 -17.70 8.31 -2.45
C VAL A 74 -17.00 6.97 -2.19
N ARG A 75 -15.82 7.01 -1.57
CA ARG A 75 -15.00 5.82 -1.31
C ARG A 75 -15.35 5.09 -0.02
N LYS A 76 -16.09 5.74 0.89
CA LYS A 76 -16.46 5.21 2.21
C LYS A 76 -17.12 3.82 2.12
N ASN A 77 -18.04 3.65 1.17
CA ASN A 77 -18.79 2.40 0.98
C ASN A 77 -18.25 1.56 -0.20
N SER A 78 -16.93 1.60 -0.40
CA SER A 78 -16.23 0.76 -1.37
C SER A 78 -15.19 -0.09 -0.67
N LYS A 79 -14.60 -1.04 -1.41
CA LYS A 79 -13.46 -1.85 -0.93
C LYS A 79 -12.24 -1.03 -0.49
N GLN A 80 -12.16 0.27 -0.83
CA GLN A 80 -11.08 1.16 -0.40
C GLN A 80 -11.46 2.06 0.80
N GLY A 81 -12.67 1.96 1.33
CA GLY A 81 -13.12 2.68 2.52
C GLY A 81 -13.81 1.80 3.57
N SER A 82 -14.17 0.56 3.21
CA SER A 82 -14.81 -0.39 4.11
C SER A 82 -14.28 -1.80 3.92
N SER A 83 -13.96 -2.48 5.02
CA SER A 83 -13.64 -3.91 5.00
C SER A 83 -14.86 -4.80 4.76
N LYS A 84 -16.08 -4.26 4.85
CA LYS A 84 -17.32 -4.99 4.53
C LYS A 84 -17.40 -5.33 3.05
N ASP A 85 -16.88 -4.45 2.20
CA ASP A 85 -16.87 -4.57 0.74
C ASP A 85 -15.61 -5.26 0.18
N MET A 86 -14.73 -5.74 1.07
CA MET A 86 -13.52 -6.47 0.68
C MET A 86 -13.78 -7.96 0.52
N ALA A 87 -13.20 -8.56 -0.52
CA ALA A 87 -13.26 -10.01 -0.74
C ALA A 87 -12.78 -10.81 0.50
N LYS A 88 -13.45 -11.95 0.76
CA LYS A 88 -13.12 -12.85 1.87
C LYS A 88 -11.76 -13.51 1.72
N GLN A 89 -11.37 -13.78 0.47
CA GLN A 89 -10.11 -14.40 0.10
C GLN A 89 -9.43 -13.53 -0.96
N LEU A 90 -8.10 -13.56 -0.96
CA LEU A 90 -7.29 -13.00 -2.04
C LEU A 90 -6.37 -14.07 -2.59
N ASN A 91 -6.13 -13.96 -3.90
CA ASN A 91 -5.15 -14.77 -4.57
C ASN A 91 -3.77 -14.14 -4.39
N PHE A 92 -2.83 -14.87 -3.80
CA PHE A 92 -1.47 -14.40 -3.57
C PHE A 92 -0.56 -14.74 -4.75
N SER A 93 -0.28 -13.78 -5.62
CA SER A 93 0.56 -13.94 -6.82
C SER A 93 1.82 -13.07 -6.80
N GLY A 94 2.68 -13.25 -7.81
CA GLY A 94 3.93 -12.51 -7.95
C GLY A 94 4.81 -12.62 -6.71
N ILE A 95 5.26 -11.49 -6.16
CA ILE A 95 6.09 -11.42 -4.95
C ILE A 95 5.43 -12.04 -3.70
N LEU A 96 4.10 -12.24 -3.72
CA LEU A 96 3.36 -12.90 -2.65
C LEU A 96 3.07 -14.38 -2.93
N SER A 97 3.45 -14.92 -4.10
CA SER A 97 3.22 -16.33 -4.44
C SER A 97 3.97 -17.28 -3.50
N SER A 98 3.36 -18.43 -3.20
CA SER A 98 3.97 -19.54 -2.45
C SER A 98 4.79 -20.49 -3.31
N GLU A 99 4.74 -20.30 -4.63
CA GLU A 99 5.42 -21.15 -5.60
C GLU A 99 6.78 -20.53 -5.97
N SER A 100 7.86 -21.27 -5.71
CA SER A 100 9.24 -20.80 -5.96
C SER A 100 9.51 -20.47 -7.43
N GLN A 101 8.76 -21.07 -8.37
CA GLN A 101 8.84 -20.73 -9.78
C GLN A 101 8.47 -19.27 -10.07
N PHE A 102 7.52 -18.71 -9.31
CA PHE A 102 7.02 -17.34 -9.50
C PHE A 102 7.56 -16.37 -8.46
N ASN A 103 8.00 -16.88 -7.31
CA ASN A 103 8.58 -16.11 -6.20
C ASN A 103 9.84 -16.81 -5.67
N PRO A 104 10.94 -16.82 -6.45
CA PRO A 104 12.13 -17.58 -6.09
C PRO A 104 12.71 -17.16 -4.74
N ASP A 105 12.64 -15.87 -4.41
CA ASP A 105 13.29 -15.30 -3.23
C ASP A 105 12.44 -15.37 -1.95
N PHE A 106 11.12 -15.21 -2.04
CA PHE A 106 10.25 -14.99 -0.87
C PHE A 106 9.13 -16.02 -0.70
N HIS A 107 9.05 -17.06 -1.55
CA HIS A 107 7.93 -18.01 -1.52
C HIS A 107 7.72 -18.71 -0.17
N ASN A 108 8.77 -18.93 0.61
CA ASN A 108 8.70 -19.58 1.91
C ASN A 108 8.71 -18.59 3.10
N TRP A 109 8.64 -17.28 2.86
CA TRP A 109 8.55 -16.26 3.91
C TRP A 109 7.12 -16.17 4.45
N ASN A 110 6.94 -15.55 5.62
CA ASN A 110 5.63 -15.05 6.02
C ASN A 110 5.25 -13.93 5.05
N ARG A 111 4.18 -14.13 4.29
CA ARG A 111 3.73 -13.22 3.23
C ARG A 111 2.41 -12.60 3.68
N ILE A 112 2.37 -11.27 3.69
CA ILE A 112 1.25 -10.50 4.24
C ILE A 112 0.77 -9.50 3.22
N LYS A 113 -0.54 -9.39 3.05
CA LYS A 113 -1.17 -8.30 2.28
C LYS A 113 -2.09 -7.49 3.18
N ILE A 114 -1.69 -6.27 3.52
CA ILE A 114 -2.52 -5.32 4.27
C ILE A 114 -3.47 -4.65 3.27
N ARG A 115 -4.77 -4.70 3.57
CA ARG A 115 -5.79 -4.12 2.70
C ARG A 115 -5.91 -2.63 2.93
N TYR A 116 -6.03 -1.88 1.84
CA TYR A 116 -6.03 -0.43 1.86
C TYR A 116 -7.43 0.12 2.08
N CYS A 117 -7.65 0.80 3.21
CA CYS A 117 -8.97 1.34 3.54
C CYS A 117 -8.98 2.75 4.16
N ASP A 118 -7.85 3.46 4.15
CA ASP A 118 -7.72 4.81 4.71
C ASP A 118 -7.71 5.92 3.65
N CYS A 119 -7.39 5.58 2.39
CA CYS A 119 -7.31 6.53 1.27
C CYS A 119 -6.25 7.65 1.40
N ALA A 120 -5.23 7.48 2.26
CA ALA A 120 -4.18 8.46 2.55
C ALA A 120 -2.77 7.85 2.68
N SER A 121 -2.49 6.72 2.02
CA SER A 121 -1.20 6.01 2.17
C SER A 121 -0.79 5.78 3.64
N PHE A 122 -1.77 5.47 4.49
CA PHE A 122 -1.63 5.24 5.91
C PHE A 122 -1.08 6.42 6.73
N THR A 123 -1.25 7.66 6.26
CA THR A 123 -0.73 8.86 6.96
C THR A 123 -1.76 9.62 7.78
N GLY A 124 -3.06 9.43 7.54
CA GLY A 124 -4.11 10.20 8.23
C GLY A 124 -4.29 9.86 9.70
N ASP A 125 -4.60 10.85 10.54
CA ASP A 125 -5.12 10.62 11.91
C ASP A 125 -5.96 11.80 12.43
N VAL A 126 -7.15 11.94 11.86
CA VAL A 126 -8.22 12.84 12.32
C VAL A 126 -9.59 12.21 12.10
N GLU A 127 -10.63 12.80 12.71
CA GLU A 127 -12.02 12.42 12.50
C GLU A 127 -12.84 13.66 12.21
N THR A 128 -13.86 13.50 11.36
CA THR A 128 -14.73 14.58 10.93
C THR A 128 -16.15 14.40 11.45
N ALA A 129 -16.91 15.49 11.51
CA ALA A 129 -18.32 15.47 11.91
C ALA A 129 -19.21 14.56 11.03
N THR A 130 -18.79 14.22 9.81
CA THR A 130 -19.52 13.38 8.86
C THR A 130 -19.34 11.86 9.09
N LYS A 131 -18.74 11.46 10.22
CA LYS A 131 -18.36 10.07 10.50
C LYS A 131 -17.48 9.47 9.40
N LEU A 132 -16.55 10.27 8.86
CA LEU A 132 -15.39 9.76 8.14
C LEU A 132 -14.22 9.68 9.12
N TYR A 133 -13.59 8.51 9.13
CA TYR A 133 -12.47 8.20 10.00
C TYR A 133 -11.18 8.16 9.19
N PHE A 134 -10.41 9.24 9.22
CA PHE A 134 -9.10 9.30 8.56
C PHE A 134 -8.05 8.76 9.53
N ARG A 135 -7.95 7.43 9.65
CA ARG A 135 -7.16 6.75 10.70
C ARG A 135 -5.98 5.94 10.18
N GLY A 136 -5.51 6.22 8.95
CA GLY A 136 -4.44 5.48 8.29
C GLY A 136 -3.22 5.20 9.18
N ALA A 137 -2.70 6.20 9.88
CA ALA A 137 -1.52 6.03 10.73
C ALA A 137 -1.78 5.09 11.91
N ARG A 138 -2.98 5.12 12.49
CA ARG A 138 -3.39 4.18 13.54
C ARG A 138 -3.53 2.77 13.00
N ILE A 139 -4.07 2.62 11.79
CA ILE A 139 -4.19 1.31 11.15
C ILE A 139 -2.79 0.72 10.94
N PHE A 140 -1.85 1.50 10.40
CA PHE A 140 -0.49 1.04 10.16
C PHE A 140 0.14 0.51 11.45
N LEU A 141 0.15 1.32 12.51
CA LEU A 141 0.71 0.93 13.80
C LEU A 141 0.03 -0.32 14.38
N ALA A 142 -1.31 -0.34 14.41
CA ALA A 142 -2.05 -1.45 14.97
C ALA A 142 -1.81 -2.78 14.21
N VAL A 143 -1.67 -2.74 12.88
CA VAL A 143 -1.31 -3.93 12.10
C VAL A 143 0.11 -4.38 12.41
N MET A 144 1.08 -3.47 12.47
CA MET A 144 2.47 -3.84 12.80
C MET A 144 2.57 -4.46 14.19
N GLU A 145 1.89 -3.91 15.19
CA GLU A 145 1.81 -4.47 16.54
C GLU A 145 1.25 -5.90 16.53
N GLU A 146 0.14 -6.14 15.83
CA GLU A 146 -0.44 -7.47 15.75
C GLU A 146 0.48 -8.47 15.01
N LEU A 147 1.21 -8.02 13.97
CA LEU A 147 2.19 -8.86 13.27
C LEU A 147 3.40 -9.18 14.17
N LEU A 148 3.87 -8.23 14.98
CA LEU A 148 4.92 -8.44 15.99
C LEU A 148 4.49 -9.51 17.00
N GLU A 149 3.27 -9.43 17.51
CA GLU A 149 2.68 -10.44 18.40
C GLU A 149 2.58 -11.82 17.73
N LYS A 150 2.30 -11.85 16.43
CA LYS A 150 2.22 -13.08 15.62
C LYS A 150 3.56 -13.69 15.22
N GLY A 151 4.68 -13.12 15.70
CA GLY A 151 6.02 -13.66 15.54
C GLY A 151 7.01 -12.75 14.82
N MET A 152 6.57 -11.62 14.25
CA MET A 152 7.47 -10.70 13.54
C MET A 152 8.50 -10.06 14.49
N LYS A 153 8.26 -10.10 15.81
CA LYS A 153 9.25 -9.74 16.83
C LYS A 153 10.50 -10.62 16.85
N ASN A 154 10.48 -11.77 16.15
CA ASN A 154 11.62 -12.67 15.99
C ASN A 154 12.22 -12.61 14.57
N ALA A 155 11.89 -11.56 13.80
CA ALA A 155 12.30 -11.50 12.41
C ALA A 155 13.83 -11.45 12.24
N GLU A 156 14.33 -12.22 11.28
CA GLU A 156 15.71 -12.12 10.78
C GLU A 156 15.79 -11.15 9.61
N ASN A 157 14.80 -11.23 8.71
CA ASN A 157 14.61 -10.31 7.60
C ASN A 157 13.17 -9.82 7.56
N ALA A 158 12.97 -8.53 7.31
CA ALA A 158 11.65 -7.94 7.21
C ALA A 158 11.60 -6.91 6.07
N ILE A 159 10.64 -7.06 5.17
CA ILE A 159 10.45 -6.16 4.02
C ILE A 159 9.09 -5.49 4.14
N LEU A 160 9.06 -4.15 4.09
CA LEU A 160 7.85 -3.39 3.80
C LEU A 160 7.79 -3.13 2.30
N SER A 161 6.75 -3.62 1.65
CA SER A 161 6.53 -3.46 0.21
C SER A 161 5.13 -2.93 -0.06
N GLY A 162 4.88 -2.46 -1.27
CA GLY A 162 3.54 -2.05 -1.70
C GLY A 162 3.53 -1.57 -3.14
N CYS A 163 2.33 -1.50 -3.72
CA CYS A 163 2.12 -1.05 -5.10
C CYS A 163 1.27 0.23 -5.15
N SER A 164 1.58 1.17 -6.05
CA SER A 164 0.82 2.42 -6.23
C SER A 164 0.77 3.24 -4.93
N ALA A 165 -0.42 3.55 -4.40
CA ALA A 165 -0.57 4.21 -3.10
C ALA A 165 0.06 3.42 -1.93
N GLY A 166 0.11 2.08 -2.04
CA GLY A 166 0.84 1.22 -1.12
C GLY A 166 2.35 1.31 -1.31
N GLY A 167 2.83 1.54 -2.54
CA GLY A 167 4.24 1.81 -2.82
C GLY A 167 4.68 3.13 -2.18
N LEU A 168 3.87 4.18 -2.34
CA LEU A 168 4.10 5.45 -1.63
C LEU A 168 4.06 5.26 -0.10
N THR A 169 3.17 4.40 0.41
CA THR A 169 3.15 4.03 1.84
C THR A 169 4.49 3.45 2.28
N SER A 170 5.07 2.53 1.49
CA SER A 170 6.40 1.96 1.79
C SER A 170 7.50 3.00 1.87
N ILE A 171 7.43 4.06 1.05
CA ILE A 171 8.40 5.17 1.11
C ILE A 171 8.17 6.00 2.38
N LEU A 172 6.93 6.45 2.60
CA LEU A 172 6.57 7.36 3.71
C LEU A 172 6.80 6.72 5.09
N HIS A 173 6.57 5.42 5.21
CA HIS A 173 6.68 4.69 6.46
C HIS A 173 7.96 3.86 6.57
N CYS A 174 8.93 3.97 5.67
CA CYS A 174 10.08 3.07 5.64
C CYS A 174 10.89 3.06 6.95
N ASP A 175 11.30 4.23 7.42
CA ASP A 175 12.06 4.35 8.67
C ASP A 175 11.19 4.09 9.91
N ASN A 176 9.91 4.45 9.87
CA ASN A 176 8.95 4.13 10.92
C ASN A 176 8.76 2.60 11.06
N TYR A 177 8.72 1.88 9.94
CA TYR A 177 8.68 0.42 9.93
C TYR A 177 9.97 -0.14 10.52
N ARG A 178 11.14 0.32 10.07
CA ARG A 178 12.43 -0.10 10.64
C ARG A 178 12.48 0.07 12.16
N ALA A 179 11.95 1.17 12.69
CA ALA A 179 11.94 1.47 14.12
C ALA A 179 11.05 0.52 14.95
N LEU A 180 10.06 -0.14 14.34
CA LEU A 180 9.17 -1.10 15.01
C LEU A 180 9.73 -2.53 15.04
N ILE A 181 10.68 -2.85 14.15
CA ILE A 181 11.26 -4.18 14.00
C ILE A 181 12.53 -4.30 14.87
N PRO A 182 12.83 -5.48 15.46
CA PRO A 182 14.03 -5.70 16.26
C PRO A 182 15.31 -5.18 15.60
N GLU A 183 16.20 -4.60 16.40
CA GLU A 183 17.46 -4.04 15.89
C GLU A 183 18.34 -5.07 15.16
N SER A 184 18.27 -6.35 15.57
CA SER A 184 18.99 -7.46 14.97
C SER A 184 18.49 -7.86 13.58
N ALA A 185 17.27 -7.46 13.20
CA ALA A 185 16.68 -7.83 11.93
C ALA A 185 17.22 -6.96 10.79
N LYS A 186 17.38 -7.55 9.60
CA LYS A 186 17.65 -6.83 8.37
C LYS A 186 16.34 -6.31 7.79
N VAL A 187 16.17 -4.99 7.77
CA VAL A 187 14.96 -4.35 7.24
C VAL A 187 15.25 -3.65 5.92
N LYS A 188 14.35 -3.82 4.96
CA LYS A 188 14.36 -3.11 3.67
C LYS A 188 12.95 -2.67 3.30
N CYS A 189 12.86 -1.69 2.41
CA CYS A 189 11.59 -1.27 1.84
C CYS A 189 11.61 -1.42 0.31
N ILE A 190 10.45 -1.74 -0.26
CA ILE A 190 10.24 -1.81 -1.71
C ILE A 190 9.03 -0.94 -2.06
N SER A 191 9.23 0.01 -2.96
CA SER A 191 8.15 0.80 -3.54
C SER A 191 7.97 0.40 -4.99
N ASP A 192 6.86 -0.26 -5.31
CA ASP A 192 6.43 -0.52 -6.68
C ASP A 192 5.38 0.51 -7.11
N ALA A 193 5.61 1.18 -8.25
CA ALA A 193 4.75 2.21 -8.82
C ALA A 193 4.35 3.33 -7.82
N GLY A 194 5.19 3.57 -6.80
CA GLY A 194 4.93 4.52 -5.72
C GLY A 194 5.70 5.85 -5.83
N TYR A 195 6.56 5.97 -6.84
CA TYR A 195 7.37 7.17 -7.08
C TYR A 195 6.64 8.13 -8.02
N PHE A 196 5.77 8.98 -7.45
CA PHE A 196 5.07 10.03 -8.18
C PHE A 196 5.89 11.31 -8.21
N ILE A 197 5.92 11.97 -9.36
CA ILE A 197 6.68 13.22 -9.53
C ILE A 197 5.76 14.45 -9.44
N ASN A 198 6.24 15.48 -8.75
CA ASN A 198 5.60 16.81 -8.84
C ASN A 198 5.91 17.43 -10.21
N ALA A 199 5.02 17.22 -11.17
CA ALA A 199 5.12 17.76 -12.52
C ALA A 199 3.90 18.63 -12.85
N LYS A 200 4.09 19.57 -13.78
CA LYS A 200 3.00 20.35 -14.35
C LYS A 200 2.29 19.56 -15.45
N SER A 201 1.01 19.84 -15.65
CA SER A 201 0.27 19.33 -16.80
C SER A 201 0.77 19.93 -18.11
N ILE A 202 0.29 19.41 -19.25
CA ILE A 202 0.56 19.98 -20.57
C ILE A 202 0.08 21.44 -20.72
N PHE A 203 -0.80 21.90 -19.83
CA PHE A 203 -1.28 23.30 -19.76
C PHE A 203 -0.54 24.13 -18.70
N GLY A 204 0.49 23.58 -18.04
CA GLY A 204 1.31 24.27 -17.06
C GLY A 204 0.71 24.35 -15.64
N ALA A 205 -0.40 23.65 -15.37
CA ALA A 205 -1.07 23.64 -14.07
C ALA A 205 -0.49 22.59 -13.10
N SER A 206 -0.48 22.89 -11.81
CA SER A 206 0.08 22.03 -10.74
C SER A 206 -0.97 21.11 -10.09
N TYR A 207 -1.80 20.45 -10.90
CA TYR A 207 -2.95 19.66 -10.40
C TYR A 207 -2.59 18.60 -9.35
N VAL A 208 -1.48 17.88 -9.55
CA VAL A 208 -1.06 16.83 -8.61
C VAL A 208 -0.58 17.40 -7.28
N GLU A 209 0.04 18.58 -7.29
CA GLU A 209 0.45 19.27 -6.07
C GLU A 209 -0.77 19.69 -5.24
N ASP A 210 -1.76 20.31 -5.88
CA ASP A 210 -3.03 20.66 -5.25
C ASP A 210 -3.77 19.43 -4.72
N PHE A 211 -3.73 18.33 -5.49
CA PHE A 211 -4.31 17.05 -5.08
C PHE A 211 -3.66 16.52 -3.80
N TYR A 212 -2.33 16.39 -3.74
CA TYR A 212 -1.63 15.92 -2.54
C TYR A 212 -1.70 16.89 -1.37
N ASN A 213 -1.70 18.21 -1.60
CA ASN A 213 -2.01 19.20 -0.57
C ASN A 213 -3.40 18.94 0.04
N GLY A 214 -4.40 18.64 -0.80
CA GLY A 214 -5.74 18.25 -0.38
C GLY A 214 -5.77 16.95 0.43
N VAL A 215 -5.03 15.92 0.01
CA VAL A 215 -4.89 14.66 0.76
C VAL A 215 -4.32 14.94 2.16
N VAL A 216 -3.19 15.63 2.23
CA VAL A 216 -2.53 15.91 3.52
C VAL A 216 -3.40 16.71 4.46
N THR A 217 -4.07 17.74 3.94
CA THR A 217 -4.92 18.62 4.74
C THR A 217 -6.17 17.90 5.21
N THR A 218 -6.87 17.21 4.30
CA THR A 218 -8.14 16.51 4.61
C THR A 218 -7.96 15.41 5.64
N HIS A 219 -6.86 14.65 5.54
CA HIS A 219 -6.59 13.52 6.42
C HIS A 219 -5.79 13.89 7.67
N GLY A 220 -5.36 15.15 7.81
CA GLY A 220 -4.51 15.61 8.90
C GLY A 220 -3.19 14.84 8.97
N ALA A 221 -2.58 14.58 7.81
CA ALA A 221 -1.44 13.68 7.67
C ALA A 221 -0.11 14.28 8.16
N THR A 222 -0.02 15.60 8.30
CA THR A 222 1.23 16.33 8.57
C THR A 222 2.06 15.74 9.71
N LYS A 223 1.42 15.37 10.83
CA LYS A 223 2.11 14.83 12.01
C LYS A 223 2.71 13.43 11.82
N ASN A 224 2.30 12.72 10.78
CA ASN A 224 2.74 11.37 10.46
C ASN A 224 3.67 11.32 9.24
N LEU A 225 4.01 12.48 8.67
CA LEU A 225 4.97 12.59 7.58
C LEU A 225 6.41 12.73 8.12
N PRO A 226 7.44 12.39 7.31
CA PRO A 226 8.83 12.52 7.73
C PRO A 226 9.17 13.96 8.15
N LEU A 227 9.60 14.12 9.42
CA LEU A 227 9.99 15.43 9.97
C LEU A 227 11.12 16.09 9.17
N SER A 228 12.01 15.27 8.60
CA SER A 228 13.12 15.70 7.75
C SER A 228 12.64 16.43 6.48
N CYS A 229 11.40 16.18 6.06
CA CYS A 229 10.74 16.89 4.97
C CYS A 229 9.84 18.03 5.46
N THR A 230 8.95 17.79 6.43
CA THR A 230 7.99 18.83 6.88
C THR A 230 8.65 20.01 7.57
N SER A 231 9.93 19.89 7.97
CA SER A 231 10.75 21.01 8.48
C SER A 231 11.29 21.94 7.38
N LYS A 232 11.29 21.50 6.12
CA LYS A 232 11.86 22.23 4.97
C LYS A 232 10.82 22.58 3.91
N GLU A 233 9.83 21.72 3.76
CA GLU A 233 8.82 21.79 2.72
C GLU A 233 7.41 21.94 3.29
N LYS A 234 6.49 22.42 2.46
CA LYS A 234 5.06 22.35 2.78
C LYS A 234 4.64 20.89 2.95
N PRO A 235 3.77 20.54 3.91
CA PRO A 235 3.42 19.15 4.19
C PRO A 235 2.93 18.33 2.98
N GLY A 236 2.15 18.92 2.06
CA GLY A 236 1.71 18.23 0.85
C GLY A 236 2.82 17.90 -0.14
N LEU A 237 3.93 18.66 -0.13
CA LEU A 237 5.10 18.34 -0.94
C LEU A 237 5.82 17.08 -0.44
N CYS A 238 5.66 16.69 0.83
CA CYS A 238 6.25 15.47 1.37
C CYS A 238 5.56 14.18 0.89
N PHE A 239 4.43 14.27 0.19
CA PHE A 239 3.85 13.14 -0.54
C PHE A 239 4.56 12.83 -1.85
N PHE A 240 5.45 13.70 -2.33
CA PHE A 240 6.27 13.43 -3.51
C PHE A 240 7.61 12.83 -3.08
N PRO A 241 7.91 11.58 -3.49
CA PRO A 241 9.14 10.90 -3.08
C PRO A 241 10.44 11.66 -3.32
N GLN A 242 10.52 12.49 -4.35
CA GLN A 242 11.68 13.36 -4.62
C GLN A 242 12.13 14.23 -3.44
N ASN A 243 11.21 14.56 -2.51
CA ASN A 243 11.49 15.43 -1.38
C ASN A 243 11.90 14.65 -0.11
N ILE A 244 11.79 13.32 -0.12
CA ILE A 244 11.98 12.48 1.06
C ILE A 244 13.01 11.37 0.86
N VAL A 245 13.15 10.81 -0.34
CA VAL A 245 13.95 9.57 -0.54
C VAL A 245 15.43 9.73 -0.18
N GLN A 246 16.00 10.92 -0.35
CA GLN A 246 17.40 11.19 0.01
C GLN A 246 17.65 11.18 1.52
N GLN A 247 16.59 11.28 2.33
CA GLN A 247 16.69 11.36 3.79
C GLN A 247 16.32 10.04 4.47
N ILE A 248 15.76 9.08 3.73
CA ILE A 248 15.42 7.76 4.25
C ILE A 248 16.70 7.01 4.58
N GLN A 249 16.81 6.49 5.80
CA GLN A 249 18.00 5.77 6.26
C GLN A 249 17.94 4.28 5.95
N THR A 250 16.74 3.71 5.96
CA THR A 250 16.51 2.30 5.69
C THR A 250 16.65 2.02 4.18
N PRO A 251 17.34 0.94 3.76
CA PRO A 251 17.51 0.63 2.34
C PRO A 251 16.17 0.52 1.61
N LEU A 252 15.97 1.39 0.62
CA LEU A 252 14.76 1.48 -0.19
C LEU A 252 15.07 1.10 -1.64
N PHE A 253 14.32 0.13 -2.17
CA PHE A 253 14.34 -0.25 -3.58
C PHE A 253 13.11 0.32 -4.28
N ILE A 254 13.31 1.06 -5.37
CA ILE A 254 12.23 1.72 -6.12
C ILE A 254 12.07 1.04 -7.47
N ILE A 255 10.87 0.56 -7.75
CA ILE A 255 10.44 0.04 -9.05
C ILE A 255 9.37 0.99 -9.54
N ASN A 256 9.62 1.64 -10.68
CA ASN A 256 8.65 2.54 -11.26
C ASN A 256 8.74 2.50 -12.79
N SER A 257 7.59 2.48 -13.45
CA SER A 257 7.56 2.69 -14.90
C SER A 257 8.04 4.11 -15.20
N ALA A 258 8.78 4.28 -16.31
CA ALA A 258 9.12 5.60 -16.82
C ALA A 258 7.86 6.38 -17.25
N TYR A 259 6.82 5.66 -17.67
CA TYR A 259 5.54 6.16 -18.12
C TYR A 259 4.44 5.49 -17.29
N ASP A 260 4.34 5.87 -16.03
CA ASP A 260 3.29 5.37 -15.14
C ASP A 260 1.91 5.89 -15.60
N SER A 261 0.96 4.98 -15.76
CA SER A 261 -0.35 5.31 -16.32
C SER A 261 -1.16 6.23 -15.41
N TRP A 262 -1.02 6.10 -14.08
CA TRP A 262 -1.69 6.99 -13.15
C TRP A 262 -1.07 8.38 -13.20
N GLN A 263 0.26 8.48 -13.17
CA GLN A 263 0.99 9.75 -13.30
C GLN A 263 0.62 10.50 -14.58
N ILE A 264 0.59 9.82 -15.73
CA ILE A 264 0.20 10.42 -17.01
C ILE A 264 -1.23 10.96 -16.92
N ASN A 265 -2.19 10.11 -16.52
CA ASN A 265 -3.62 10.43 -16.55
C ASN A 265 -4.10 11.33 -15.40
N ASN A 266 -3.28 11.62 -14.40
CA ASN A 266 -3.67 12.45 -13.25
C ASN A 266 -2.74 13.65 -13.02
N THR A 267 -1.61 13.72 -13.74
CA THR A 267 -0.67 14.85 -13.64
C THR A 267 -0.42 15.49 -15.00
N LEU A 268 0.03 14.73 -16.00
CA LEU A 268 0.44 15.29 -17.29
C LEU A 268 -0.78 15.69 -18.13
N VAL A 269 -1.76 14.80 -18.24
CA VAL A 269 -3.01 14.96 -19.00
C VAL A 269 -4.23 14.55 -18.14
N PRO A 270 -4.50 15.24 -17.01
CA PRO A 270 -5.68 14.93 -16.20
C PRO A 270 -6.97 15.21 -16.97
N PRO A 271 -8.12 14.58 -16.62
CA PRO A 271 -9.39 14.79 -17.32
C PRO A 271 -9.81 16.26 -17.44
N LEU A 272 -9.49 17.09 -16.44
CA LEU A 272 -9.71 18.55 -16.45
C LEU A 272 -8.90 19.29 -17.52
N SER A 273 -7.95 18.61 -18.17
CA SER A 273 -7.17 19.10 -19.29
C SER A 273 -7.84 18.81 -20.64
N ASP A 274 -8.93 18.03 -20.69
CA ASP A 274 -9.74 17.92 -21.90
C ASP A 274 -10.68 19.14 -22.01
N PRO A 275 -10.48 20.05 -22.99
CA PRO A 275 -11.36 21.20 -23.19
C PRO A 275 -12.81 20.81 -23.53
N ASN A 276 -13.06 19.57 -23.97
CA ASN A 276 -14.40 19.08 -24.29
C ASN A 276 -15.04 18.26 -23.16
N ASN A 277 -14.28 17.92 -22.11
CA ASN A 277 -14.72 17.10 -20.98
C ASN A 277 -15.41 15.78 -21.43
N THR A 278 -14.88 15.17 -22.50
CA THR A 278 -15.39 13.97 -23.17
C THR A 278 -14.68 12.68 -22.77
#